data_AF-A0A653HI08-F1
#
_entry.id   AF-A0A653HI08-F1
#
_cell.length_a   1.000
_cell.length_b   1.000
_cell.length_c   1.000
_cell.angle_alpha   90.00
_cell.angle_beta   90.00
_cell.angle_gamma   90.00
#
_symmetry.space_group_name_H-M   'P 1'
#
loop_
_entity.id
_entity.type
_entity.pdbx_description
1 polymer ?
#
loop_
_entity_poly.entity_id
_entity_poly.type
_entity_poly.pdbx_seq_one_letter_code
_entity_poly.pdbx_strand_id
1 'polypeptide(L)'
;MAHVSKRFDENAENVNVDKNRKNINYRNRNASSSSYYNSKQFGDKLIKTKNAITSTAVSKNNDQKHGKVKSLSVVEDKVSIVSSTELTKDVTFSENKNKITESKEKDILRQKKEEIKELANICIEQKLSVNNENIQIVRKLKEKRMLEEQISKNENIKNLQDRRRILEEIEYHEWADREKRIKELQEKKMKLLKKVMLQRDAEKADKVFYEVDKIMQERDKNKDKIIENFEKEKAKDIKNLFIERKNLLKTVYNEKNDIIDDINDYTSNYNLKLERNGIIPNKMDQRTENKIDNIFNNTHNKLNDLNITTDDLSKINVTWISSKENKRKTDVTAEVEKKQNKQLIDSMYRFLNKEQKETKSDEYLKTDIDIKSETKKTQTNKIIFPLLTTKTYEEDIFEKNVLYLQNILRGKAVQMLMNDGKHAYSDLIKELKTYEKIDQYSSNEINMFKKENFEKLKVDSYLENIQGKYISELLDSLSNELEKYEEERKIAVLVKYAERERRLKECKEKGKRQAEYLLREKEDYLFNEIMGLNNQTVDSYLEDILSNAINDASKEEALIRTKKKAEQLNEIYNSLNNQNEEKNKLIVKELVGNFIIPYVDKQRGLEFDAFEQKKNNAVANFAAQHVFAKTHEAF
;
A
#
# COMPACT_ATOMS: atom_id res chain seq x y z
N MET A 1 12.14 -46.68 19.69
CA MET A 1 13.07 -46.77 18.55
C MET A 1 12.31 -46.88 17.23
N ALA A 2 11.77 -45.78 16.69
CA ALA A 2 11.16 -45.77 15.34
C ALA A 2 11.07 -44.38 14.68
N HIS A 3 11.78 -43.36 15.19
CA HIS A 3 11.69 -41.99 14.65
C HIS A 3 13.02 -41.32 14.27
N VAL A 4 14.13 -42.07 14.27
CA VAL A 4 15.46 -41.52 13.93
C VAL A 4 15.90 -41.88 12.50
N SER A 5 15.25 -42.84 11.83
CA SER A 5 15.73 -43.35 10.53
C SER A 5 15.36 -42.51 9.30
N LYS A 6 14.46 -41.52 9.40
CA LYS A 6 14.01 -40.74 8.22
C LYS A 6 14.82 -39.46 7.95
N ARG A 7 15.77 -39.09 8.81
CA ARG A 7 16.60 -37.88 8.61
C ARG A 7 17.97 -38.14 7.97
N PHE A 8 18.34 -39.40 7.73
CA PHE A 8 19.63 -39.74 7.12
C PHE A 8 19.56 -39.92 5.60
N ASP A 9 18.40 -40.27 5.03
CA ASP A 9 18.28 -40.50 3.58
C ASP A 9 18.22 -39.18 2.77
N GLU A 10 17.64 -38.11 3.31
CA GLU A 10 17.57 -36.79 2.64
C GLU A 10 18.92 -36.06 2.57
N ASN A 11 19.91 -36.47 3.38
CA ASN A 11 21.26 -35.89 3.34
C ASN A 11 22.17 -36.57 2.30
N ALA A 12 21.89 -37.81 1.91
CA ALA A 12 22.69 -38.53 0.91
C ALA A 12 22.42 -38.03 -0.52
N GLU A 13 21.17 -37.68 -0.84
CA GLU A 13 20.82 -37.11 -2.16
C GLU A 13 21.39 -35.70 -2.35
N ASN A 14 21.37 -34.86 -1.31
CA ASN A 14 21.90 -33.50 -1.38
C ASN A 14 23.44 -33.47 -1.55
N VAL A 15 24.17 -34.43 -0.98
CA VAL A 15 25.63 -34.53 -1.15
C VAL A 15 26.03 -34.98 -2.55
N ASN A 16 25.21 -35.81 -3.22
CA ASN A 16 25.46 -36.24 -4.60
C ASN A 16 25.15 -35.13 -5.63
N VAL A 17 24.18 -34.25 -5.35
CA VAL A 17 23.86 -33.09 -6.18
C VAL A 17 24.99 -32.03 -6.13
N ASP A 18 25.61 -31.83 -4.96
CA ASP A 18 26.71 -30.87 -4.81
C ASP A 18 28.04 -31.35 -5.42
N LYS A 19 28.31 -32.66 -5.43
CA LYS A 19 29.46 -33.23 -6.14
C LYS A 19 29.34 -33.06 -7.67
N ASN A 20 28.12 -33.20 -8.22
CA ASN A 20 27.88 -32.99 -9.65
C ASN A 20 27.92 -31.50 -10.06
N ARG A 21 27.59 -30.56 -9.16
CA ARG A 21 27.74 -29.11 -9.43
C ARG A 21 29.19 -28.65 -9.53
N LYS A 22 30.13 -29.27 -8.81
CA LYS A 22 31.55 -28.89 -8.86
C LYS A 22 32.27 -29.36 -10.13
N ASN A 23 31.81 -30.45 -10.76
CA ASN A 23 32.46 -31.01 -11.95
C ASN A 23 32.14 -30.28 -13.28
N ILE A 24 31.10 -29.44 -13.32
CA ILE A 24 30.69 -28.75 -14.56
C ILE A 24 31.47 -27.43 -14.78
N ASN A 25 32.06 -26.86 -13.73
CA ASN A 25 32.74 -25.56 -13.79
C ASN A 25 34.18 -25.60 -14.35
N TYR A 26 34.74 -26.78 -14.63
CA TYR A 26 36.09 -26.90 -15.20
C TYR A 26 36.14 -26.91 -16.74
N ARG A 27 35.00 -27.06 -17.44
CA ARG A 27 35.00 -27.17 -18.92
C ARG A 27 34.86 -25.85 -19.69
N ASN A 28 34.46 -24.74 -19.06
CA ASN A 28 34.10 -23.51 -19.78
C ASN A 28 35.05 -22.30 -19.61
N ARG A 29 36.29 -22.50 -19.12
CA ARG A 29 37.25 -21.38 -18.96
C ARG A 29 38.13 -21.08 -20.18
N ASN A 30 38.08 -21.87 -21.25
CA ASN A 30 39.01 -21.74 -22.40
C ASN A 30 38.37 -21.27 -23.71
N ALA A 31 37.29 -20.47 -23.67
CA ALA A 31 36.73 -19.92 -24.90
C ALA A 31 36.36 -18.45 -24.76
N SER A 32 37.05 -17.63 -25.56
CA SER A 32 36.68 -16.27 -25.99
C SER A 32 37.15 -15.09 -25.14
N SER A 33 38.48 -14.92 -25.16
CA SER A 33 39.11 -13.63 -25.42
C SER A 33 38.88 -13.21 -26.88
N SER A 34 38.09 -12.17 -27.16
CA SER A 34 38.30 -11.31 -28.35
C SER A 34 37.39 -10.07 -28.33
N SER A 35 38.02 -8.92 -28.05
CA SER A 35 37.98 -7.67 -28.82
C SER A 35 36.65 -7.14 -29.41
N TYR A 36 36.18 -5.98 -28.96
CA TYR A 36 36.40 -4.67 -29.63
C TYR A 36 35.48 -3.57 -29.07
N TYR A 37 36.07 -2.40 -28.86
CA TYR A 37 35.47 -1.10 -28.53
C TYR A 37 34.50 -0.58 -29.61
N ASN A 38 33.41 0.11 -29.22
CA ASN A 38 33.27 1.60 -29.25
C ASN A 38 31.84 2.13 -29.41
N SER A 39 31.59 3.18 -28.62
CA SER A 39 30.64 4.31 -28.72
C SER A 39 29.63 4.43 -29.87
N LYS A 40 28.39 4.79 -29.52
CA LYS A 40 27.72 6.02 -30.01
C LYS A 40 26.45 6.36 -29.22
N GLN A 41 26.25 7.68 -29.14
CA GLN A 41 25.22 8.46 -28.46
C GLN A 41 23.78 8.03 -28.79
N PHE A 42 22.89 8.05 -27.79
CA PHE A 42 21.47 8.42 -27.94
C PHE A 42 20.90 8.86 -26.58
N GLY A 43 21.16 10.11 -26.23
CA GLY A 43 20.25 10.89 -25.39
C GLY A 43 19.31 11.63 -26.34
N ASP A 44 18.01 11.32 -26.26
CA ASP A 44 16.88 12.18 -26.61
C ASP A 44 15.63 11.31 -26.76
N LYS A 45 14.89 11.15 -25.65
CA LYS A 45 13.46 10.76 -25.59
C LYS A 45 13.01 10.65 -24.13
N LEU A 46 13.01 11.77 -23.41
CA LEU A 46 12.41 11.84 -22.06
C LEU A 46 11.82 13.21 -21.75
N ILE A 47 11.11 13.82 -22.71
CA ILE A 47 10.23 14.98 -22.47
C ILE A 47 9.03 14.88 -23.41
N LYS A 48 8.00 14.11 -23.02
CA LYS A 48 6.62 14.15 -23.56
C LYS A 48 5.75 13.12 -22.82
N THR A 49 5.36 13.42 -21.59
CA THR A 49 4.18 12.85 -20.87
C THR A 49 3.97 13.58 -19.53
N LYS A 50 3.93 14.91 -19.59
CA LYS A 50 3.32 15.76 -18.55
C LYS A 50 2.59 16.82 -19.34
N ASN A 51 1.30 16.59 -19.61
CA ASN A 51 0.27 17.54 -20.06
C ASN A 51 -0.93 16.75 -20.60
N ALA A 52 -1.72 16.21 -19.69
CA ALA A 52 -3.13 15.90 -19.89
C ALA A 52 -3.76 15.80 -18.50
N ILE A 53 -4.97 16.33 -18.33
CA ILE A 53 -5.75 16.49 -17.09
C ILE A 53 -5.55 17.85 -16.40
N THR A 54 -5.89 18.94 -17.10
CA THR A 54 -6.49 20.14 -16.50
C THR A 54 -7.32 20.88 -17.56
N SER A 55 -8.58 20.48 -17.75
CA SER A 55 -9.63 21.37 -18.26
C SER A 55 -10.99 20.67 -18.16
N THR A 56 -11.82 21.12 -17.22
CA THR A 56 -13.26 21.40 -17.38
C THR A 56 -13.83 21.66 -16.00
N ALA A 57 -13.84 22.93 -15.63
CA ALA A 57 -14.68 23.44 -14.56
C ALA A 57 -15.67 24.45 -15.17
N VAL A 58 -16.88 24.39 -14.63
CA VAL A 58 -17.91 25.44 -14.56
C VAL A 58 -18.90 25.55 -15.72
N SER A 59 -20.13 25.09 -15.45
CA SER A 59 -21.26 26.02 -15.41
C SER A 59 -22.19 25.68 -14.25
N LYS A 60 -22.57 26.73 -13.51
CA LYS A 60 -23.42 26.75 -12.32
C LYS A 60 -24.89 26.67 -12.74
N ASN A 61 -25.76 26.13 -11.88
CA ASN A 61 -26.81 26.93 -11.24
C ASN A 61 -27.58 26.16 -10.15
N ASN A 62 -27.72 26.88 -9.04
CA ASN A 62 -28.66 26.84 -7.91
C ASN A 62 -29.79 25.81 -7.92
N ASP A 63 -30.00 25.13 -6.79
CA ASP A 63 -31.07 25.55 -5.88
C ASP A 63 -30.96 24.95 -4.47
N GLN A 64 -31.43 25.76 -3.52
CA GLN A 64 -31.49 25.54 -2.08
C GLN A 64 -32.45 24.39 -1.73
N LYS A 65 -32.14 23.62 -0.67
CA LYS A 65 -32.99 23.51 0.55
C LYS A 65 -32.48 22.49 1.57
N HIS A 66 -32.29 23.02 2.78
CA HIS A 66 -32.49 22.48 4.13
C HIS A 66 -32.39 20.98 4.44
N GLY A 67 -31.65 20.70 5.51
CA GLY A 67 -31.37 19.36 6.01
C GLY A 67 -32.53 18.63 6.67
N LYS A 68 -32.29 17.35 6.95
CA LYS A 68 -32.57 16.74 8.25
C LYS A 68 -31.87 15.39 8.35
N VAL A 69 -31.12 15.25 9.44
CA VAL A 69 -30.70 13.99 10.04
C VAL A 69 -31.94 13.14 10.34
N LYS A 70 -31.94 11.85 10.01
CA LYS A 70 -32.65 10.80 10.77
C LYS A 70 -32.24 9.38 10.36
N SER A 71 -31.60 8.71 11.31
CA SER A 71 -31.82 7.33 11.76
C SER A 71 -32.21 6.26 10.73
N LEU A 72 -31.27 5.35 10.51
CA LEU A 72 -31.45 4.02 9.97
C LEU A 72 -32.26 3.17 10.97
N SER A 73 -33.48 2.76 10.61
CA SER A 73 -34.24 1.74 11.33
C SER A 73 -34.62 0.61 10.38
N VAL A 74 -34.11 -0.57 10.73
CA VAL A 74 -34.58 -1.94 10.47
C VAL A 74 -35.97 -2.02 9.85
N VAL A 75 -36.07 -2.71 8.70
CA VAL A 75 -37.35 -3.19 8.14
C VAL A 75 -37.25 -4.71 8.00
N GLU A 76 -38.05 -5.37 8.83
CA GLU A 76 -38.44 -6.78 8.70
C GLU A 76 -39.57 -6.87 7.67
N ASP A 77 -39.37 -7.62 6.59
CA ASP A 77 -40.44 -7.91 5.63
C ASP A 77 -41.26 -9.12 6.09
N LYS A 78 -42.47 -8.84 6.58
CA LYS A 78 -43.56 -9.82 6.71
C LYS A 78 -44.47 -9.74 5.49
N VAL A 79 -44.63 -10.90 4.89
CA VAL A 79 -45.62 -11.27 3.87
C VAL A 79 -47.04 -10.88 4.32
N SER A 80 -47.77 -10.19 3.45
CA SER A 80 -49.23 -10.11 3.51
C SER A 80 -49.84 -10.31 2.12
N ILE A 81 -50.75 -11.26 2.06
CA ILE A 81 -51.57 -11.66 0.92
C ILE A 81 -52.84 -10.79 0.96
N VAL A 82 -53.20 -10.17 -0.16
CA VAL A 82 -54.50 -9.53 -0.37
C VAL A 82 -55.25 -10.29 -1.45
N SER A 83 -56.36 -10.88 -1.04
CA SER A 83 -57.39 -11.51 -1.85
C SER A 83 -58.29 -10.47 -2.52
N SER A 84 -58.62 -10.67 -3.79
CA SER A 84 -59.76 -10.05 -4.47
C SER A 84 -60.96 -11.00 -4.45
N THR A 85 -62.05 -10.55 -3.84
CA THR A 85 -63.44 -10.95 -4.15
C THR A 85 -63.77 -10.49 -5.60
N GLU A 86 -64.64 -11.11 -6.39
CA GLU A 86 -66.04 -11.43 -6.11
C GLU A 86 -66.68 -12.14 -7.33
N LEU A 87 -67.77 -12.90 -7.07
CA LEU A 87 -68.92 -13.27 -7.93
C LEU A 87 -69.25 -14.78 -8.03
N THR A 88 -69.96 -15.23 -6.99
CA THR A 88 -71.27 -15.91 -7.03
C THR A 88 -71.56 -16.95 -8.13
N LYS A 89 -71.63 -18.23 -7.76
CA LYS A 89 -72.87 -19.04 -7.61
C LYS A 89 -72.51 -20.51 -7.33
N ASP A 90 -73.42 -21.15 -6.59
CA ASP A 90 -73.54 -22.60 -6.35
C ASP A 90 -72.72 -23.21 -5.20
N VAL A 91 -73.29 -23.02 -4.02
CA VAL A 91 -73.11 -23.85 -2.82
C VAL A 91 -73.72 -25.24 -3.11
N THR A 92 -73.10 -26.28 -2.51
CA THR A 92 -73.54 -27.70 -2.39
C THR A 92 -72.92 -28.78 -3.29
N PHE A 93 -71.66 -28.67 -3.73
CA PHE A 93 -70.92 -29.87 -4.23
C PHE A 93 -69.40 -29.92 -3.97
N SER A 94 -68.80 -28.96 -3.24
CA SER A 94 -67.32 -28.82 -3.17
C SER A 94 -66.66 -29.20 -1.82
N GLU A 95 -67.40 -29.34 -0.72
CA GLU A 95 -66.80 -29.63 0.60
C GLU A 95 -66.17 -31.03 0.72
N ASN A 96 -66.65 -32.00 -0.06
CA ASN A 96 -66.07 -33.35 -0.09
C ASN A 96 -64.77 -33.43 -0.89
N LYS A 97 -64.48 -32.52 -1.82
CA LYS A 97 -63.23 -32.57 -2.61
C LYS A 97 -62.03 -32.04 -1.81
N ASN A 98 -62.22 -31.02 -0.97
CA ASN A 98 -61.13 -30.41 -0.19
C ASN A 98 -60.68 -31.26 1.02
N LYS A 99 -61.60 -32.02 1.66
CA LYS A 99 -61.21 -33.00 2.69
C LYS A 99 -60.48 -34.22 2.11
N ILE A 100 -60.86 -34.65 0.90
CA ILE A 100 -60.22 -35.77 0.20
C ILE A 100 -58.80 -35.37 -0.30
N THR A 101 -58.56 -34.10 -0.65
CA THR A 101 -57.22 -33.64 -1.04
C THR A 101 -56.29 -33.49 0.17
N GLU A 102 -56.77 -32.97 1.31
CA GLU A 102 -55.95 -32.86 2.53
C GLU A 102 -55.63 -34.21 3.19
N SER A 103 -56.55 -35.18 3.14
CA SER A 103 -56.26 -36.54 3.63
C SER A 103 -55.23 -37.24 2.74
N LYS A 104 -55.36 -37.12 1.41
CA LYS A 104 -54.38 -37.65 0.45
C LYS A 104 -53.00 -37.02 0.62
N GLU A 105 -52.90 -35.71 0.87
CA GLU A 105 -51.60 -35.06 1.13
C GLU A 105 -50.95 -35.55 2.42
N LYS A 106 -51.72 -35.75 3.49
CA LYS A 106 -51.23 -36.32 4.75
C LYS A 106 -50.75 -37.76 4.58
N ASP A 107 -51.44 -38.55 3.77
CA ASP A 107 -51.06 -39.93 3.46
C ASP A 107 -49.79 -40.00 2.59
N ILE A 108 -49.65 -39.12 1.58
CA ILE A 108 -48.44 -38.98 0.78
C ILE A 108 -47.25 -38.57 1.66
N LEU A 109 -47.47 -37.69 2.64
CA LEU A 109 -46.42 -37.22 3.54
C LEU A 109 -45.99 -38.30 4.55
N ARG A 110 -46.91 -39.18 4.96
CA ARG A 110 -46.61 -40.38 5.77
C ARG A 110 -45.80 -41.39 4.96
N GLN A 111 -46.22 -41.70 3.73
CA GLN A 111 -45.48 -42.58 2.82
C GLN A 111 -44.05 -42.07 2.56
N LYS A 112 -43.88 -40.77 2.29
CA LYS A 112 -42.54 -40.16 2.13
C LYS A 112 -41.67 -40.28 3.39
N LYS A 113 -42.26 -40.20 4.59
CA LYS A 113 -41.51 -40.35 5.85
C LYS A 113 -41.10 -41.80 6.10
N GLU A 114 -41.97 -42.74 5.79
CA GLU A 114 -41.69 -44.18 5.85
C GLU A 114 -40.59 -44.56 4.84
N GLU A 115 -40.67 -44.07 3.60
CA GLU A 115 -39.62 -44.22 2.58
C GLU A 115 -38.27 -43.66 3.05
N ILE A 116 -38.23 -42.46 3.63
CA ILE A 116 -36.98 -41.86 4.13
C ILE A 116 -36.41 -42.69 5.28
N LYS A 117 -37.27 -43.26 6.14
CA LYS A 117 -36.85 -44.14 7.24
C LYS A 117 -36.25 -45.45 6.71
N GLU A 118 -36.87 -46.05 5.69
CA GLU A 118 -36.31 -47.22 4.99
C GLU A 118 -34.95 -46.90 4.35
N LEU A 119 -34.86 -45.78 3.62
CA LEU A 119 -33.61 -45.37 2.97
C LEU A 119 -32.50 -45.04 3.98
N ALA A 120 -32.85 -44.45 5.12
CA ALA A 120 -31.91 -44.19 6.21
C ALA A 120 -31.41 -45.49 6.85
N ASN A 121 -32.27 -46.50 7.03
CA ASN A 121 -31.88 -47.81 7.51
C ASN A 121 -30.91 -48.50 6.53
N ILE A 122 -31.19 -48.43 5.21
CA ILE A 122 -30.28 -48.96 4.18
C ILE A 122 -28.91 -48.25 4.20
N CYS A 123 -28.87 -46.93 4.41
CA CYS A 123 -27.62 -46.19 4.59
C CYS A 123 -26.83 -46.73 5.80
N ILE A 124 -27.50 -46.94 6.94
CA ILE A 124 -26.88 -47.46 8.16
C ILE A 124 -26.36 -48.88 7.95
N GLU A 125 -27.14 -49.76 7.30
CA GLU A 125 -26.75 -51.13 6.94
C GLU A 125 -25.50 -51.16 6.06
N GLN A 126 -25.36 -50.22 5.12
CA GLN A 126 -24.18 -50.08 4.25
C GLN A 126 -23.05 -49.23 4.85
N LYS A 127 -23.13 -48.87 6.14
CA LYS A 127 -22.15 -48.03 6.87
C LYS A 127 -21.94 -46.65 6.25
N LEU A 128 -22.97 -46.09 5.61
CA LEU A 128 -22.97 -44.75 5.03
C LEU A 128 -23.58 -43.74 6.02
N SER A 129 -23.03 -42.53 6.09
CA SER A 129 -23.58 -41.49 6.96
C SER A 129 -24.95 -41.04 6.46
N VAL A 130 -25.91 -40.82 7.38
CA VAL A 130 -27.27 -40.38 7.04
C VAL A 130 -27.26 -38.88 6.74
N ASN A 131 -26.79 -38.53 5.53
CA ASN A 131 -26.83 -37.18 4.98
C ASN A 131 -27.90 -37.10 3.88
N ASN A 132 -28.50 -35.93 3.66
CA ASN A 132 -29.50 -35.71 2.61
C ASN A 132 -28.98 -36.15 1.23
N GLU A 133 -27.69 -35.90 0.95
CA GLU A 133 -27.05 -36.34 -0.29
C GLU A 133 -26.98 -37.86 -0.41
N ASN A 134 -26.68 -38.57 0.68
CA ASN A 134 -26.58 -40.02 0.71
C ASN A 134 -27.96 -40.68 0.60
N ILE A 135 -28.97 -40.11 1.27
CA ILE A 135 -30.37 -40.54 1.14
C ILE A 135 -30.85 -40.38 -0.31
N GLN A 136 -30.51 -39.27 -0.98
CA GLN A 136 -30.84 -39.07 -2.39
C GLN A 136 -30.13 -40.07 -3.31
N ILE A 137 -28.86 -40.40 -3.06
CA ILE A 137 -28.13 -41.41 -3.83
C ILE A 137 -28.80 -42.78 -3.68
N VAL A 138 -29.11 -43.19 -2.45
CA VAL A 138 -29.77 -44.48 -2.19
C VAL A 138 -31.18 -44.51 -2.80
N ARG A 139 -31.94 -43.41 -2.75
CA ARG A 139 -33.24 -43.28 -3.43
C ARG A 139 -33.11 -43.53 -4.94
N LYS A 140 -32.16 -42.86 -5.60
CA LYS A 140 -31.91 -43.01 -7.04
C LYS A 140 -31.45 -44.43 -7.40
N LEU A 141 -30.64 -45.06 -6.56
CA LEU A 141 -30.22 -46.45 -6.75
C LEU A 141 -31.39 -47.45 -6.60
N LYS A 142 -32.32 -47.18 -5.66
CA LYS A 142 -33.55 -47.98 -5.51
C LYS A 142 -34.45 -47.80 -6.74
N GLU A 143 -34.65 -46.56 -7.19
CA GLU A 143 -35.39 -46.24 -8.41
C GLU A 143 -34.77 -46.90 -9.65
N LYS A 144 -33.44 -46.88 -9.79
CA LYS A 144 -32.71 -47.59 -10.86
C LYS A 144 -32.98 -49.09 -10.86
N ARG A 145 -32.83 -49.74 -9.70
CA ARG A 145 -33.07 -51.19 -9.57
C ARG A 145 -34.52 -51.56 -9.90
N MET A 146 -35.48 -50.75 -9.47
CA MET A 146 -36.89 -50.94 -9.80
C MET A 146 -37.13 -50.82 -11.31
N LEU A 147 -36.50 -49.85 -11.98
CA LEU A 147 -36.60 -49.68 -13.44
C LEU A 147 -35.94 -50.84 -14.20
N GLU A 148 -34.76 -51.29 -13.79
CA GLU A 148 -34.08 -52.47 -14.37
C GLU A 148 -34.92 -53.74 -14.22
N GLU A 149 -35.56 -53.93 -13.06
CA GLU A 149 -36.45 -55.06 -12.78
C GLU A 149 -37.74 -55.00 -13.62
N GLN A 150 -38.33 -53.81 -13.78
CA GLN A 150 -39.49 -53.58 -14.66
C GLN A 150 -39.15 -53.86 -16.13
N ILE A 151 -37.99 -53.40 -16.60
CA ILE A 151 -37.50 -53.66 -17.96
C ILE A 151 -37.28 -55.16 -18.17
N SER A 152 -36.76 -55.86 -17.15
CA SER A 152 -36.53 -57.31 -17.25
C SER A 152 -37.80 -58.15 -17.21
N LYS A 153 -38.89 -57.66 -16.61
CA LYS A 153 -40.19 -58.34 -16.52
C LYS A 153 -41.14 -58.07 -17.70
N ASN A 154 -40.86 -57.05 -18.51
CA ASN A 154 -41.73 -56.67 -19.63
C ASN A 154 -41.57 -57.63 -20.83
N GLU A 155 -42.49 -58.58 -20.97
CA GLU A 155 -42.52 -59.61 -22.03
C GLU A 155 -42.68 -59.05 -23.46
N ASN A 156 -43.14 -57.80 -23.60
CA ASN A 156 -43.35 -57.13 -24.89
C ASN A 156 -42.04 -56.59 -25.53
N ILE A 157 -40.92 -56.55 -24.80
CA ILE A 157 -39.61 -56.11 -25.29
C ILE A 157 -38.84 -57.33 -25.80
N LYS A 158 -39.27 -57.91 -26.92
CA LYS A 158 -38.63 -59.11 -27.50
C LYS A 158 -37.33 -58.78 -28.26
N ASN A 159 -37.17 -57.53 -28.70
CA ASN A 159 -35.97 -57.08 -29.42
C ASN A 159 -34.91 -56.58 -28.43
N LEU A 160 -33.76 -57.24 -28.40
CA LEU A 160 -32.60 -56.87 -27.58
C LEU A 160 -32.17 -55.40 -27.81
N GLN A 161 -32.36 -54.90 -29.03
CA GLN A 161 -32.05 -53.52 -29.43
C GLN A 161 -32.91 -52.47 -28.72
N ASP A 162 -34.22 -52.72 -28.56
CA ASP A 162 -35.12 -51.76 -27.90
C ASP A 162 -34.85 -51.71 -26.39
N ARG A 163 -34.47 -52.85 -25.78
CA ARG A 163 -33.99 -52.91 -24.40
C ARG A 163 -32.69 -52.13 -24.21
N ARG A 164 -31.76 -52.22 -25.17
CA ARG A 164 -30.50 -51.46 -25.15
C ARG A 164 -30.75 -49.96 -25.21
N ARG A 165 -31.64 -49.52 -26.11
CA ARG A 165 -32.03 -48.10 -26.24
C ARG A 165 -32.61 -47.52 -24.95
N ILE A 166 -33.50 -48.25 -24.28
CA ILE A 166 -34.09 -47.80 -23.00
C ILE A 166 -33.03 -47.71 -21.91
N LEU A 167 -32.07 -48.65 -21.86
CA LEU A 167 -30.93 -48.59 -20.94
C LEU A 167 -30.03 -47.39 -21.22
N GLU A 168 -29.70 -47.13 -22.48
CA GLU A 168 -28.92 -45.97 -22.92
C GLU A 168 -29.60 -44.64 -22.55
N GLU A 169 -30.93 -44.55 -22.68
CA GLU A 169 -31.71 -43.37 -22.26
C GLU A 169 -31.66 -43.16 -20.74
N ILE A 170 -31.78 -44.23 -19.95
CA ILE A 170 -31.64 -44.15 -18.48
C ILE A 170 -30.23 -43.70 -18.11
N GLU A 171 -29.21 -44.26 -18.75
CA GLU A 171 -27.83 -43.83 -18.55
C GLU A 171 -27.66 -42.35 -18.87
N TYR A 172 -28.17 -41.89 -20.01
CA TYR A 172 -28.12 -40.47 -20.40
C TYR A 172 -28.75 -39.56 -19.34
N HIS A 173 -29.90 -39.93 -18.78
CA HIS A 173 -30.51 -39.18 -17.68
C HIS A 173 -29.65 -39.18 -16.40
N GLU A 174 -28.99 -40.30 -16.06
CA GLU A 174 -28.03 -40.32 -14.96
C GLU A 174 -26.82 -39.41 -15.20
N TRP A 175 -26.29 -39.41 -16.43
CA TRP A 175 -25.21 -38.52 -16.84
C TRP A 175 -25.63 -37.05 -16.72
N ALA A 176 -26.84 -36.71 -17.16
CA ALA A 176 -27.39 -35.36 -17.03
C ALA A 176 -27.53 -34.92 -15.56
N ASP A 177 -27.98 -35.82 -14.68
CA ASP A 177 -28.08 -35.57 -13.24
C ASP A 177 -26.72 -35.38 -12.57
N ARG A 178 -25.72 -36.19 -12.94
CA ARG A 178 -24.34 -36.02 -12.46
C ARG A 178 -23.77 -34.68 -12.91
N GLU A 179 -23.98 -34.32 -14.17
CA GLU A 179 -23.52 -33.04 -14.74
C GLU A 179 -24.18 -31.85 -14.02
N LYS A 180 -25.48 -31.93 -13.72
CA LYS A 180 -26.18 -30.92 -12.94
C LYS A 180 -25.57 -30.75 -11.53
N ARG A 181 -25.27 -31.85 -10.84
CA ARG A 181 -24.63 -31.80 -9.52
C ARG A 181 -23.23 -31.20 -9.56
N ILE A 182 -22.45 -31.53 -10.60
CA ILE A 182 -21.13 -30.93 -10.81
C ILE A 182 -21.25 -29.41 -10.99
N LYS A 183 -22.21 -28.95 -11.80
CA LYS A 183 -22.50 -27.52 -11.97
C LYS A 183 -22.89 -26.84 -10.66
N GLU A 184 -23.78 -27.43 -9.87
CA GLU A 184 -24.17 -26.88 -8.55
C GLU A 184 -22.98 -26.77 -7.59
N LEU A 185 -22.08 -27.76 -7.58
CA LEU A 185 -20.85 -27.72 -6.79
C LEU A 185 -19.88 -26.65 -7.29
N GLN A 186 -19.74 -26.50 -8.61
CA GLN A 186 -18.94 -25.43 -9.21
C GLN A 186 -19.50 -24.06 -8.87
N GLU A 187 -20.82 -23.85 -8.95
CA GLU A 187 -21.46 -22.61 -8.55
C GLU A 187 -21.26 -22.28 -7.07
N LYS A 188 -21.39 -23.27 -6.18
CA LYS A 188 -21.09 -23.09 -4.75
C LYS A 188 -19.64 -22.66 -4.53
N LYS A 189 -18.69 -23.30 -5.22
CA LYS A 189 -17.27 -22.92 -5.19
C LYS A 189 -17.05 -21.50 -5.74
N MET A 190 -17.71 -21.14 -6.84
CA MET A 190 -17.63 -19.80 -7.45
C MET A 190 -18.19 -18.72 -6.53
N LYS A 191 -19.32 -18.99 -5.85
CA LYS A 191 -19.90 -18.07 -4.86
C LYS A 191 -18.95 -17.84 -3.69
N LEU A 192 -18.33 -18.90 -3.18
CA LEU A 192 -17.31 -18.80 -2.12
C LEU A 192 -16.09 -18.01 -2.59
N LEU A 193 -15.58 -18.31 -3.79
CA LEU A 193 -14.45 -17.60 -4.39
C LEU A 193 -14.74 -16.10 -4.56
N LYS A 194 -15.93 -15.75 -5.05
CA LYS A 194 -16.38 -14.35 -5.18
C LYS A 194 -16.39 -13.65 -3.82
N LYS A 195 -16.90 -14.31 -2.77
CA LYS A 195 -16.88 -13.76 -1.40
C LYS A 195 -15.46 -13.51 -0.91
N VAL A 196 -14.55 -14.46 -1.10
CA VAL A 196 -13.13 -14.33 -0.74
C VAL A 196 -12.44 -13.22 -1.53
N MET A 197 -12.77 -13.06 -2.82
CA MET A 197 -12.25 -11.96 -3.64
C MET A 197 -12.70 -10.60 -3.10
N LEU A 198 -14.00 -10.45 -2.81
CA LEU A 198 -14.54 -9.21 -2.25
C LEU A 198 -13.89 -8.86 -0.90
N GLN A 199 -13.68 -9.84 -0.03
CA GLN A 199 -12.99 -9.64 1.25
C GLN A 199 -11.55 -9.18 1.04
N ARG A 200 -10.82 -9.85 0.14
CA ARG A 200 -9.44 -9.49 -0.19
C ARG A 200 -9.34 -8.07 -0.77
N ASP A 201 -10.27 -7.70 -1.63
CA ASP A 201 -10.26 -6.38 -2.27
C ASP A 201 -10.65 -5.28 -1.28
N ALA A 202 -11.56 -5.55 -0.33
CA ALA A 202 -11.87 -4.66 0.79
C ALA A 202 -10.63 -4.45 1.69
N GLU A 203 -9.96 -5.53 2.11
CA GLU A 203 -8.72 -5.43 2.92
C GLU A 203 -7.60 -4.65 2.22
N LYS A 204 -7.49 -4.78 0.89
CA LYS A 204 -6.55 -3.99 0.10
C LYS A 204 -6.96 -2.52 0.05
N ALA A 205 -8.25 -2.24 -0.14
CA ALA A 205 -8.77 -0.87 -0.16
C ALA A 205 -8.51 -0.17 1.19
N ASP A 206 -8.73 -0.86 2.31
CA ASP A 206 -8.50 -0.32 3.65
C ASP A 206 -7.01 0.02 3.88
N LYS A 207 -6.09 -0.85 3.42
CA LYS A 207 -4.65 -0.58 3.48
C LYS A 207 -4.25 0.63 2.65
N VAL A 208 -4.76 0.72 1.42
CA VAL A 208 -4.51 1.87 0.53
C VAL A 208 -5.08 3.15 1.15
N PHE A 209 -6.28 3.09 1.72
CA PHE A 209 -6.91 4.23 2.39
C PHE A 209 -6.07 4.72 3.57
N TYR A 210 -5.57 3.81 4.41
CA TYR A 210 -4.69 4.15 5.52
C TYR A 210 -3.38 4.80 5.07
N GLU A 211 -2.75 4.28 4.01
CA GLU A 211 -1.53 4.88 3.45
C GLU A 211 -1.78 6.28 2.89
N VAL A 212 -2.90 6.46 2.18
CA VAL A 212 -3.31 7.77 1.65
C VAL A 212 -3.57 8.75 2.78
N ASP A 213 -4.31 8.35 3.82
CA ASP A 213 -4.60 9.20 4.98
C ASP A 213 -3.33 9.62 5.70
N LYS A 214 -2.39 8.68 5.90
CA LYS A 214 -1.07 9.00 6.48
C LYS A 214 -0.32 10.07 5.66
N ILE A 215 -0.31 9.95 4.33
CA ILE A 215 0.31 10.94 3.43
C ILE A 215 -0.43 12.28 3.52
N MET A 216 -1.76 12.28 3.61
CA MET A 216 -2.54 13.50 3.76
C MET A 216 -2.22 14.20 5.07
N GLN A 217 -2.19 13.49 6.19
CA GLN A 217 -1.83 14.04 7.50
C GLN A 217 -0.43 14.65 7.52
N GLU A 218 0.55 14.00 6.87
CA GLU A 218 1.90 14.55 6.77
C GLU A 218 1.96 15.82 5.92
N ARG A 219 1.22 15.84 4.80
CA ARG A 219 1.09 17.04 3.96
C ARG A 219 0.39 18.17 4.68
N ASP A 220 -0.64 17.89 5.47
CA ASP A 220 -1.36 18.91 6.22
C ASP A 220 -0.49 19.49 7.34
N LYS A 221 0.27 18.66 8.07
CA LYS A 221 1.29 19.16 9.01
C LYS A 221 2.33 20.07 8.34
N ASN A 222 2.74 19.75 7.12
CA ASN A 222 3.69 20.59 6.37
C ASN A 222 3.04 21.91 5.91
N LYS A 223 1.77 21.88 5.49
CA LYS A 223 1.01 23.09 5.19
C LYS A 223 0.86 23.97 6.43
N ASP A 224 0.56 23.39 7.59
CA ASP A 224 0.41 24.13 8.85
C ASP A 224 1.71 24.85 9.23
N LYS A 225 2.86 24.18 9.11
CA LYS A 225 4.17 24.82 9.31
C LYS A 225 4.42 25.98 8.35
N ILE A 226 4.02 25.81 7.08
CA ILE A 226 4.15 26.87 6.07
C ILE A 226 3.23 28.05 6.42
N ILE A 227 1.99 27.78 6.82
CA ILE A 227 1.02 28.80 7.26
C ILE A 227 1.57 29.54 8.49
N GLU A 228 2.11 28.83 9.48
CA GLU A 228 2.69 29.43 10.67
C GLU A 228 3.87 30.37 10.32
N ASN A 229 4.73 29.97 9.38
CA ASN A 229 5.80 30.83 8.90
C ASN A 229 5.27 32.08 8.18
N PHE A 230 4.27 31.93 7.31
CA PHE A 230 3.61 33.06 6.65
C PHE A 230 2.93 34.01 7.65
N GLU A 231 2.32 33.49 8.71
CA GLU A 231 1.72 34.30 9.77
C GLU A 231 2.79 35.09 10.55
N LYS A 232 3.94 34.46 10.84
CA LYS A 232 5.10 35.14 11.46
C LYS A 232 5.66 36.23 10.56
N GLU A 233 5.80 35.98 9.26
CA GLU A 233 6.24 36.99 8.29
C GLU A 233 5.25 38.14 8.20
N LYS A 234 3.96 37.85 8.03
CA LYS A 234 2.90 38.85 8.03
C LYS A 234 2.91 39.71 9.30
N ALA A 235 3.12 39.10 10.48
CA ALA A 235 3.21 39.83 11.74
C ALA A 235 4.44 40.76 11.79
N LYS A 236 5.58 40.31 11.27
CA LYS A 236 6.79 41.15 11.13
C LYS A 236 6.55 42.32 10.18
N ASP A 237 5.92 42.07 9.04
CA ASP A 237 5.65 43.11 8.04
C ASP A 237 4.67 44.15 8.58
N ILE A 238 3.60 43.72 9.28
CA ILE A 238 2.67 44.64 9.95
C ILE A 238 3.40 45.49 11.00
N LYS A 239 4.29 44.88 11.80
CA LYS A 239 5.10 45.60 12.79
C LYS A 239 6.02 46.63 12.11
N ASN A 240 6.71 46.24 11.04
CA ASN A 240 7.60 47.12 10.30
C ASN A 240 6.83 48.29 9.67
N LEU A 241 5.70 48.03 9.03
CA LEU A 241 4.81 49.06 8.50
C LEU A 241 4.33 50.03 9.59
N PHE A 242 4.03 49.54 10.79
CA PHE A 242 3.65 50.39 11.91
C PHE A 242 4.81 51.30 12.37
N ILE A 243 6.03 50.77 12.43
CA ILE A 243 7.24 51.53 12.74
C ILE A 243 7.53 52.57 11.65
N GLU A 244 7.47 52.18 10.38
CA GLU A 244 7.65 53.08 9.24
C GLU A 244 6.62 54.19 9.24
N ARG A 245 5.34 53.86 9.47
CA ARG A 245 4.28 54.86 9.60
C ARG A 245 4.54 55.83 10.75
N LYS A 246 4.99 55.33 11.92
CA LYS A 246 5.37 56.18 13.08
C LYS A 246 6.53 57.11 12.72
N ASN A 247 7.56 56.59 12.04
CA ASN A 247 8.72 57.37 11.63
C ASN A 247 8.35 58.43 10.58
N LEU A 248 7.54 58.07 9.57
CA LEU A 248 7.02 59.00 8.57
C LEU A 248 6.22 60.12 9.24
N LEU A 249 5.35 59.79 10.19
CA LEU A 249 4.59 60.76 10.96
C LEU A 249 5.52 61.75 11.68
N LYS A 250 6.55 61.23 12.36
CA LYS A 250 7.57 62.02 13.04
C LYS A 250 8.33 62.97 12.11
N THR A 251 8.68 62.50 10.90
CA THR A 251 9.33 63.35 9.89
C THR A 251 8.40 64.43 9.32
N VAL A 252 7.11 64.14 9.14
CA VAL A 252 6.12 65.09 8.62
C VAL A 252 5.83 66.21 9.63
N TYR A 253 5.80 65.90 10.92
CA TYR A 253 5.57 66.88 11.98
C TYR A 253 6.84 67.58 12.49
N ASN A 254 8.04 67.24 11.97
CA ASN A 254 9.32 67.80 12.39
C ASN A 254 9.53 67.78 13.93
N GLU A 255 9.01 66.76 14.59
CA GLU A 255 9.17 66.57 16.03
C GLU A 255 10.62 66.17 16.31
N LYS A 256 11.41 67.13 16.80
CA LYS A 256 12.70 66.82 17.43
C LYS A 256 12.42 65.93 18.64
N ASN A 257 13.21 64.87 18.83
CA ASN A 257 13.12 64.08 20.05
C ASN A 257 13.37 65.01 21.24
N ASP A 258 12.39 65.16 22.11
CA ASP A 258 12.59 65.88 23.35
C ASP A 258 13.34 64.96 24.33
N ILE A 259 14.36 65.48 25.02
CA ILE A 259 15.17 64.67 25.96
C ILE A 259 14.27 64.14 27.08
N ILE A 260 13.23 64.89 27.44
CA ILE A 260 12.23 64.53 28.45
C ILE A 260 11.43 63.29 28.00
N ASP A 261 11.07 63.20 26.72
CA ASP A 261 10.37 62.03 26.18
C ASP A 261 11.26 60.79 26.15
N ASP A 262 12.54 60.95 25.81
CA ASP A 262 13.53 59.87 25.87
C ASP A 262 13.81 59.43 27.33
N ILE A 263 13.76 60.34 28.31
CA ILE A 263 13.87 60.01 29.74
C ILE A 263 12.62 59.25 30.22
N ASN A 264 11.43 59.64 29.76
CA ASN A 264 10.17 59.01 30.15
C ASN A 264 9.98 57.62 29.49
N ASP A 265 10.53 57.40 28.30
CA ASP A 265 10.53 56.08 27.66
C ASP A 265 11.65 55.20 28.22
N TYR A 266 11.30 54.24 29.09
CA TYR A 266 12.25 53.30 29.69
C TYR A 266 12.95 52.40 28.66
N THR A 267 12.43 52.30 27.43
CA THR A 267 13.05 51.53 26.35
C THR A 267 13.96 52.37 25.45
N SER A 268 14.05 53.68 25.71
CA SER A 268 14.92 54.58 24.95
C SER A 268 16.39 54.25 25.15
N ASN A 269 17.22 54.71 24.20
CA ASN A 269 18.67 54.60 24.30
C ASN A 269 19.25 55.38 25.51
N TYR A 270 18.51 56.34 26.07
CA TYR A 270 18.95 57.10 27.23
C TYR A 270 18.98 56.22 28.48
N ASN A 271 17.88 55.47 28.71
CA ASN A 271 17.70 54.59 29.86
C ASN A 271 18.33 53.21 29.64
N LEU A 272 18.17 52.63 28.44
CA LEU A 272 18.65 51.30 28.09
C LEU A 272 19.53 51.36 26.84
N LYS A 273 20.85 51.34 27.05
CA LYS A 273 21.83 51.37 25.95
C LYS A 273 21.94 49.99 25.30
N LEU A 274 21.38 49.86 24.09
CA LEU A 274 21.45 48.62 23.29
C LEU A 274 22.84 48.43 22.66
N GLU A 275 23.36 47.20 22.67
CA GLU A 275 24.69 46.86 22.14
C GLU A 275 24.84 47.15 20.64
N ARG A 276 23.74 47.08 19.88
CA ARG A 276 23.73 47.44 18.45
C ARG A 276 24.22 48.87 18.20
N ASN A 277 24.11 49.76 19.19
CA ASN A 277 24.57 51.14 19.08
C ASN A 277 26.05 51.31 19.45
N GLY A 278 26.80 50.20 19.62
CA GLY A 278 28.23 50.21 19.92
C GLY A 278 28.59 50.55 21.36
N ILE A 279 27.60 50.62 22.25
CA ILE A 279 27.79 50.90 23.67
C ILE A 279 27.65 49.60 24.44
N ILE A 280 28.71 49.19 25.14
CA ILE A 280 28.68 48.03 26.03
C ILE A 280 28.18 48.52 27.39
N PRO A 281 26.99 48.08 27.86
CA PRO A 281 26.49 48.47 29.17
C PRO A 281 27.48 48.05 30.26
N ASN A 282 27.70 48.92 31.25
CA ASN A 282 28.59 48.74 32.40
C ASN A 282 30.12 48.70 32.14
N LYS A 283 30.61 49.09 30.96
CA LYS A 283 32.05 49.29 30.74
C LYS A 283 32.38 50.78 30.78
N MET A 284 33.08 51.23 31.83
CA MET A 284 33.67 52.57 31.85
C MET A 284 34.81 52.60 30.83
N ASP A 285 34.94 53.66 30.03
CA ASP A 285 36.06 53.76 29.09
C ASP A 285 37.37 53.71 29.90
N GLN A 286 38.30 52.82 29.55
CA GLN A 286 39.60 52.69 30.26
C GLN A 286 40.35 54.03 30.35
N ARG A 287 40.14 54.94 29.37
CA ARG A 287 40.69 56.30 29.42
C ARG A 287 40.08 57.17 30.53
N THR A 288 38.81 56.97 30.83
CA THR A 288 38.11 57.67 31.92
C THR A 288 38.47 57.06 33.27
N GLU A 289 38.56 55.73 33.35
CA GLU A 289 39.01 54.99 34.54
C GLU A 289 40.45 55.38 34.91
N ASN A 290 41.39 55.34 33.97
CA ASN A 290 42.77 55.78 34.17
C ASN A 290 42.90 57.28 34.50
N LYS A 291 41.96 58.13 34.05
CA LYS A 291 41.93 59.55 34.44
C LYS A 291 41.45 59.72 35.87
N ILE A 292 40.42 58.99 36.27
CA ILE A 292 39.90 59.00 37.64
C ILE A 292 40.97 58.45 38.59
N ASP A 293 41.62 57.35 38.25
CA ASP A 293 42.70 56.76 39.04
C ASP A 293 43.92 57.68 39.14
N ASN A 294 44.30 58.36 38.05
CA ASN A 294 45.38 59.35 38.09
C ASN A 294 45.00 60.60 38.90
N ILE A 295 43.73 61.02 38.90
CA ILE A 295 43.26 62.12 39.74
C ILE A 295 43.28 61.68 41.21
N PHE A 296 42.76 60.49 41.53
CA PHE A 296 42.79 59.93 42.88
C PHE A 296 44.22 59.73 43.40
N ASN A 297 45.11 59.15 42.59
CA ASN A 297 46.52 58.94 42.94
C ASN A 297 47.28 60.26 43.10
N ASN A 298 47.03 61.25 42.23
CA ASN A 298 47.61 62.58 42.39
C ASN A 298 47.04 63.31 43.61
N THR A 299 45.76 63.13 43.95
CA THR A 299 45.19 63.67 45.19
C THR A 299 45.70 62.96 46.43
N HIS A 300 45.94 61.64 46.38
CA HIS A 300 46.43 60.87 47.51
C HIS A 300 47.90 61.19 47.80
N ASN A 301 48.71 61.38 46.77
CA ASN A 301 50.09 61.88 46.91
C ASN A 301 50.12 63.34 47.41
N LYS A 302 49.22 64.20 46.92
CA LYS A 302 49.07 65.57 47.43
C LYS A 302 48.52 65.64 48.86
N LEU A 303 47.71 64.67 49.30
CA LEU A 303 47.19 64.58 50.66
C LEU A 303 48.26 64.13 51.66
N ASN A 304 49.19 63.25 51.24
CA ASN A 304 50.31 62.83 52.09
C ASN A 304 51.40 63.91 52.23
N ASP A 305 51.59 64.77 51.21
CA ASP A 305 52.51 65.92 51.30
C ASP A 305 51.92 67.10 52.07
N LEU A 306 50.64 67.05 52.43
CA LEU A 306 49.92 68.09 53.15
C LEU A 306 49.41 67.54 54.49
N ASN A 307 50.27 67.57 55.51
CA ASN A 307 49.83 67.70 56.91
C ASN A 307 49.15 69.07 57.10
N ILE A 308 48.01 69.25 56.46
CA ILE A 308 47.14 70.40 56.62
C ILE A 308 46.05 69.98 57.60
N THR A 309 46.17 70.47 58.83
CA THR A 309 45.01 70.66 59.71
C THR A 309 43.98 71.52 58.99
N THR A 310 42.69 71.29 59.28
CA THR A 310 41.50 71.88 58.62
C THR A 310 41.42 73.42 58.55
N ASP A 311 42.46 74.14 58.95
CA ASP A 311 42.52 75.60 58.98
C ASP A 311 43.06 76.25 57.69
N ASP A 312 43.78 75.53 56.80
CA ASP A 312 44.30 76.11 55.54
C ASP A 312 43.34 76.03 54.34
N LEU A 313 42.21 75.32 54.45
CA LEU A 313 41.12 75.38 53.45
C LEU A 313 40.39 76.74 53.44
N SER A 314 40.56 77.54 54.50
CA SER A 314 39.98 78.88 54.61
C SER A 314 40.82 79.99 53.95
N LYS A 315 42.05 79.69 53.48
CA LYS A 315 42.98 80.66 52.87
C LYS A 315 43.21 80.45 51.37
N ILE A 316 42.61 79.43 50.76
CA ILE A 316 42.57 79.30 49.31
C ILE A 316 41.53 80.31 48.80
N ASN A 317 42.02 81.52 48.55
CA ASN A 317 41.35 82.51 47.71
C ASN A 317 40.91 81.82 46.40
N VAL A 318 39.60 81.68 46.21
CA VAL A 318 39.05 81.43 44.88
C VAL A 318 39.27 82.72 44.09
N THR A 319 40.42 82.79 43.43
CA THR A 319 40.64 83.74 42.34
C THR A 319 39.68 83.33 41.24
N TRP A 320 38.47 83.89 41.26
CA TRP A 320 37.64 83.95 40.08
C TRP A 320 38.50 84.55 38.97
N ILE A 321 38.80 83.76 37.94
CA ILE A 321 39.24 84.30 36.65
C ILE A 321 38.01 85.00 36.07
N SER A 322 37.76 86.19 36.60
CA SER A 322 37.00 87.25 35.98
C SER A 322 37.87 87.73 34.83
N SER A 323 37.59 87.26 33.60
CA SER A 323 38.11 87.89 32.39
C SER A 323 37.77 89.37 32.43
N LYS A 324 38.79 90.18 32.69
CA LYS A 324 38.71 91.63 32.85
C LYS A 324 38.92 92.27 31.48
N GLU A 325 38.01 92.01 30.55
CA GLU A 325 37.85 92.78 29.33
C GLU A 325 36.38 93.18 29.21
N ASN A 326 36.14 94.47 28.95
CA ASN A 326 34.86 95.18 28.91
C ASN A 326 34.30 95.78 30.23
N LYS A 327 35.10 96.61 30.92
CA LYS A 327 34.59 97.61 31.88
C LYS A 327 34.35 99.02 31.28
N ARG A 328 34.15 99.13 29.96
CA ARG A 328 33.80 100.41 29.29
C ARG A 328 32.64 100.32 28.29
N LYS A 329 31.78 99.30 28.43
CA LYS A 329 30.51 99.18 27.67
C LYS A 329 29.32 98.79 28.55
N THR A 330 29.42 98.95 29.87
CA THR A 330 28.40 98.48 30.82
C THR A 330 27.35 99.53 31.18
N ASP A 331 27.61 100.83 31.01
CA ASP A 331 26.63 101.86 31.41
C ASP A 331 25.53 102.08 30.36
N VAL A 332 25.85 101.99 29.06
CA VAL A 332 24.85 102.11 27.98
C VAL A 332 23.99 100.84 27.88
N THR A 333 24.58 99.66 28.09
CA THR A 333 23.82 98.40 28.12
C THR A 333 22.96 98.29 29.38
N ALA A 334 23.43 98.79 30.54
CA ALA A 334 22.61 98.82 31.75
C ALA A 334 21.43 99.81 31.65
N GLU A 335 21.55 100.92 30.92
CA GLU A 335 20.41 101.82 30.65
C GLU A 335 19.40 101.23 29.66
N VAL A 336 19.86 100.52 28.64
CA VAL A 336 19.01 99.79 27.69
C VAL A 336 18.31 98.61 28.37
N GLU A 337 19.03 97.87 29.21
CA GLU A 337 18.49 96.79 30.06
C GLU A 337 17.54 97.36 31.12
N LYS A 338 17.80 98.53 31.72
CA LYS A 338 16.84 99.20 32.62
C LYS A 338 15.59 99.68 31.88
N LYS A 339 15.70 100.14 30.62
CA LYS A 339 14.53 100.51 29.80
C LYS A 339 13.72 99.29 29.36
N GLN A 340 14.37 98.21 28.97
CA GLN A 340 13.74 96.94 28.63
C GLN A 340 13.11 96.29 29.88
N ASN A 341 13.80 96.31 31.02
CA ASN A 341 13.25 95.84 32.29
C ASN A 341 12.09 96.73 32.78
N LYS A 342 12.12 98.05 32.55
CA LYS A 342 10.98 98.93 32.87
C LYS A 342 9.79 98.70 31.94
N GLN A 343 9.99 98.43 30.65
CA GLN A 343 8.94 98.02 29.71
C GLN A 343 8.36 96.64 30.04
N LEU A 344 9.21 95.70 30.48
CA LEU A 344 8.81 94.37 30.94
C LEU A 344 8.03 94.45 32.24
N ILE A 345 8.44 95.32 33.19
CA ILE A 345 7.73 95.57 34.43
C ILE A 345 6.40 96.28 34.15
N ASP A 346 6.35 97.28 33.26
CA ASP A 346 5.10 97.95 32.88
C ASP A 346 4.13 97.02 32.14
N SER A 347 4.63 96.09 31.31
CA SER A 347 3.79 95.07 30.66
C SER A 347 3.28 94.03 31.66
N MET A 348 4.10 93.64 32.64
CA MET A 348 3.69 92.80 33.78
C MET A 348 2.67 93.49 34.69
N TYR A 349 2.84 94.79 35.00
CA TYR A 349 1.86 95.58 35.76
C TYR A 349 0.54 95.75 34.99
N ARG A 350 0.57 95.88 33.65
CA ARG A 350 -0.65 95.87 32.81
C ARG A 350 -1.32 94.50 32.78
N PHE A 351 -0.55 93.41 32.73
CA PHE A 351 -1.08 92.04 32.80
C PHE A 351 -1.71 91.76 34.17
N LEU A 352 -1.03 92.10 35.26
CA LEU A 352 -1.54 91.96 36.64
C LEU A 352 -2.80 92.79 36.88
N ASN A 353 -2.87 94.03 36.38
CA ASN A 353 -4.08 94.85 36.48
C ASN A 353 -5.22 94.38 35.56
N LYS A 354 -4.92 93.62 34.49
CA LYS A 354 -5.92 92.99 33.63
C LYS A 354 -6.48 91.73 34.28
N GLU A 355 -5.63 90.92 34.93
CA GLU A 355 -6.05 89.78 35.74
C GLU A 355 -6.81 90.20 37.02
N GLN A 356 -6.44 91.29 37.69
CA GLN A 356 -7.20 91.83 38.83
C GLN A 356 -8.59 92.38 38.47
N LYS A 357 -8.89 92.60 37.17
CA LYS A 357 -10.25 92.94 36.70
C LYS A 357 -11.09 91.72 36.35
N GLU A 358 -10.47 90.61 35.96
CA GLU A 358 -11.18 89.35 35.65
C GLU A 358 -11.33 88.44 36.90
N THR A 359 -10.56 88.69 37.97
CA THR A 359 -10.64 87.95 39.26
C THR A 359 -11.49 88.66 40.32
N LYS A 360 -12.71 89.06 39.94
CA LYS A 360 -13.85 89.24 40.87
C LYS A 360 -15.01 88.35 40.46
N SER A 361 -14.71 87.08 40.22
CA SER A 361 -15.66 85.99 40.41
C SER A 361 -14.87 84.69 40.40
N ASP A 362 -15.09 83.92 41.45
CA ASP A 362 -14.87 82.49 41.55
C ASP A 362 -13.62 82.04 42.32
N GLU A 363 -13.94 81.56 43.52
CA GLU A 363 -13.09 81.11 44.59
C GLU A 363 -13.02 79.56 44.52
N TYR A 364 -11.82 79.02 44.22
CA TYR A 364 -11.23 77.70 44.60
C TYR A 364 -11.96 76.39 44.19
N LEU A 365 -11.32 75.37 43.57
CA LEU A 365 -10.22 74.55 44.10
C LEU A 365 -9.35 73.93 42.97
N LYS A 366 -8.02 73.97 43.18
CA LYS A 366 -6.96 73.20 42.49
C LYS A 366 -7.08 71.70 42.81
N THR A 367 -6.58 70.71 42.06
CA THR A 367 -5.89 70.56 40.76
C THR A 367 -5.85 69.06 40.48
N ASP A 368 -5.71 68.66 39.20
CA ASP A 368 -4.59 67.83 38.70
C ASP A 368 -4.84 67.44 37.22
N ILE A 369 -4.20 68.20 36.31
CA ILE A 369 -3.22 67.78 35.28
C ILE A 369 -3.30 66.27 34.90
N ASP A 370 -3.38 65.79 33.65
CA ASP A 370 -3.39 66.38 32.31
C ASP A 370 -3.59 65.24 31.26
N ILE A 371 -3.76 65.63 29.99
CA ILE A 371 -3.44 64.88 28.75
C ILE A 371 -4.43 63.80 28.25
N LYS A 372 -5.18 64.23 27.23
CA LYS A 372 -5.80 63.42 26.16
C LYS A 372 -4.68 62.84 25.26
N SER A 373 -4.75 61.60 24.79
CA SER A 373 -5.47 61.34 23.53
C SER A 373 -5.78 59.85 23.26
N GLU A 374 -6.96 59.67 22.68
CA GLU A 374 -7.34 58.63 21.72
C GLU A 374 -7.41 57.17 22.17
N THR A 375 -8.51 56.84 22.86
CA THR A 375 -9.15 55.53 22.70
C THR A 375 -10.40 55.64 21.83
N LYS A 376 -10.50 54.66 20.95
CA LYS A 376 -11.50 54.46 19.90
C LYS A 376 -12.93 54.60 20.44
N LYS A 377 -13.78 55.27 19.67
CA LYS A 377 -15.24 55.30 19.82
C LYS A 377 -15.78 53.90 20.12
N THR A 378 -16.13 53.66 21.38
CA THR A 378 -17.06 52.59 21.76
C THR A 378 -18.37 53.27 22.14
N GLN A 379 -19.44 52.73 21.57
CA GLN A 379 -20.80 53.21 21.74
C GLN A 379 -21.15 53.27 23.23
N THR A 380 -21.63 54.42 23.70
CA THR A 380 -22.23 54.57 25.01
C THR A 380 -23.56 53.83 25.04
N ASN A 381 -23.54 52.54 25.35
CA ASN A 381 -24.73 51.84 25.78
C ASN A 381 -25.20 52.50 27.09
N LYS A 382 -26.39 53.11 27.05
CA LYS A 382 -27.13 53.52 28.24
C LYS A 382 -27.09 52.36 29.24
N ILE A 383 -26.51 52.60 30.42
CA ILE A 383 -26.61 51.69 31.55
C ILE A 383 -28.09 51.59 31.90
N ILE A 384 -28.70 50.45 31.59
CA ILE A 384 -30.02 50.09 32.10
C ILE A 384 -29.80 49.70 33.55
N PHE A 385 -30.32 50.48 34.48
CA PHE A 385 -30.38 50.07 35.88
C PHE A 385 -31.20 48.78 35.96
N PRO A 386 -30.66 47.67 36.52
CA PRO A 386 -31.41 46.45 36.65
C PRO A 386 -32.56 46.69 37.63
N LEU A 387 -33.77 46.32 37.23
CA LEU A 387 -34.94 46.38 38.10
C LEU A 387 -34.68 45.40 39.26
N LEU A 388 -34.71 45.91 40.50
CA LEU A 388 -34.63 45.09 41.71
C LEU A 388 -35.85 44.16 41.77
N THR A 389 -35.67 42.93 41.32
CA THR A 389 -36.58 41.83 41.67
C THR A 389 -36.32 41.49 43.13
N THR A 390 -37.29 41.72 44.01
CA THR A 390 -37.19 41.27 45.41
C THR A 390 -37.08 39.75 45.39
N LYS A 391 -35.86 39.24 45.60
CA LYS A 391 -35.56 37.82 45.70
C LYS A 391 -36.14 37.27 47.00
N THR A 392 -36.48 35.99 46.98
CA THR A 392 -37.01 35.27 48.12
C THR A 392 -35.89 35.01 49.13
N TYR A 393 -36.15 35.06 50.44
CA TYR A 393 -35.13 34.93 51.52
C TYR A 393 -34.22 33.69 51.37
N GLU A 394 -34.74 32.61 50.80
CA GLU A 394 -34.02 31.36 50.56
C GLU A 394 -32.96 31.48 49.44
N GLU A 395 -33.22 32.30 48.41
CA GLU A 395 -32.30 32.53 47.29
C GLU A 395 -31.11 33.39 47.74
N ASP A 396 -31.33 34.35 48.65
CA ASP A 396 -30.26 35.18 49.22
C ASP A 396 -29.33 34.36 50.15
N ILE A 397 -29.88 33.41 50.91
CA ILE A 397 -29.06 32.49 51.72
C ILE A 397 -28.22 31.59 50.81
N PHE A 398 -28.81 31.07 49.73
CA PHE A 398 -28.09 30.26 48.76
C PHE A 398 -26.95 31.04 48.09
N GLU A 399 -27.20 32.26 47.62
CA GLU A 399 -26.18 33.12 47.02
C GLU A 399 -25.09 33.50 48.04
N LYS A 400 -25.44 33.76 49.30
CA LYS A 400 -24.47 34.04 50.37
C LYS A 400 -23.58 32.84 50.68
N ASN A 401 -24.15 31.62 50.70
CA ASN A 401 -23.41 30.38 50.88
C ASN A 401 -22.49 30.08 49.67
N VAL A 402 -22.96 30.34 48.46
CA VAL A 402 -22.15 30.23 47.23
C VAL A 402 -20.99 31.23 47.25
N LEU A 403 -21.24 32.47 47.68
CA LEU A 403 -20.19 33.49 47.80
C LEU A 403 -19.15 33.10 48.87
N TYR A 404 -19.61 32.53 50.00
CA TYR A 404 -18.72 32.04 51.04
C TYR A 404 -17.84 30.89 50.54
N LEU A 405 -18.41 29.93 49.82
CA LEU A 405 -17.67 28.85 49.18
C LEU A 405 -16.66 29.38 48.15
N GLN A 406 -17.06 30.37 47.35
CA GLN A 406 -16.18 31.01 46.38
C GLN A 406 -15.00 31.72 47.06
N ASN A 407 -15.21 32.37 48.19
CA ASN A 407 -14.15 33.01 48.96
C ASN A 407 -13.17 32.00 49.56
N ILE A 408 -13.65 30.86 50.07
CA ILE A 408 -12.79 29.78 50.56
C ILE A 408 -11.93 29.21 49.42
N LEU A 409 -12.54 28.95 48.25
CA LEU A 409 -11.81 28.42 47.10
C LEU A 409 -10.76 29.41 46.57
N ARG A 410 -11.08 30.71 46.52
CA ARG A 410 -10.11 31.76 46.19
C ARG A 410 -8.96 31.83 47.20
N GLY A 411 -9.27 31.80 48.50
CA GLY A 411 -8.24 31.81 49.55
C GLY A 411 -7.31 30.59 49.47
N LYS A 412 -7.86 29.40 49.22
CA LYS A 412 -7.07 28.17 49.08
C LYS A 412 -6.22 28.16 47.81
N ALA A 413 -6.73 28.71 46.70
CA ALA A 413 -5.95 28.87 45.48
C ALA A 413 -4.76 29.83 45.68
N VAL A 414 -4.95 30.95 46.38
CA VAL A 414 -3.86 31.88 46.71
C VAL A 414 -2.81 31.21 47.61
N GLN A 415 -3.23 30.41 48.58
CA GLN A 415 -2.31 29.65 49.44
C GLN A 415 -1.51 28.58 48.65
N MET A 416 -2.14 27.88 47.70
CA MET A 416 -1.41 26.94 46.83
C MET A 416 -0.40 27.68 45.96
N LEU A 417 -0.77 28.79 45.33
CA LEU A 417 0.16 29.63 44.55
C LEU A 417 1.34 30.12 45.39
N MET A 418 1.10 30.49 46.66
CA MET A 418 2.16 30.91 47.57
C MET A 418 3.11 29.76 47.93
N ASN A 419 2.58 28.56 48.17
CA ASN A 419 3.40 27.37 48.44
C ASN A 419 4.21 26.94 47.22
N ASP A 420 3.62 26.99 46.02
CA ASP A 420 4.31 26.69 44.77
C ASP A 420 5.45 27.70 44.53
N GLY A 421 5.21 28.99 44.79
CA GLY A 421 6.27 30.01 44.79
C GLY A 421 7.38 29.71 45.79
N LYS A 422 7.04 29.33 47.02
CA LYS A 422 8.03 28.94 48.04
C LYS A 422 8.86 27.72 47.60
N HIS A 423 8.26 26.74 46.93
CA HIS A 423 8.97 25.59 46.39
C HIS A 423 9.87 25.97 45.22
N ALA A 424 9.41 26.83 44.30
CA ALA A 424 10.21 27.33 43.19
C ALA A 424 11.45 28.11 43.65
N TYR A 425 11.35 28.86 44.75
CA TYR A 425 12.48 29.59 45.32
C TYR A 425 13.22 28.84 46.44
N SER A 426 12.92 27.56 46.67
CA SER A 426 13.56 26.74 47.72
C SER A 426 15.08 26.73 47.57
N ASP A 427 15.58 26.59 46.35
CA ASP A 427 17.02 26.46 46.11
C ASP A 427 17.73 27.81 46.26
N LEU A 428 17.12 28.91 45.80
CA LEU A 428 17.60 30.26 46.10
C LEU A 428 17.62 30.55 47.61
N ILE A 429 16.60 30.11 48.36
CA ILE A 429 16.56 30.27 49.81
C ILE A 429 17.68 29.45 50.49
N LYS A 430 17.99 28.25 49.99
CA LYS A 430 19.12 27.46 50.48
C LYS A 430 20.44 28.15 50.14
N GLU A 431 20.61 28.66 48.93
CA GLU A 431 21.79 29.43 48.51
C GLU A 431 22.00 30.65 49.41
N LEU A 432 20.97 31.47 49.62
CA LEU A 432 21.03 32.64 50.52
C LEU A 432 21.37 32.25 51.97
N LYS A 433 20.81 31.15 52.48
CA LYS A 433 21.18 30.59 53.79
C LYS A 433 22.60 30.05 53.85
N THR A 434 23.16 29.57 52.73
CA THR A 434 24.59 29.19 52.67
C THR A 434 25.50 30.41 52.62
N TYR A 435 25.10 31.50 51.95
CA TYR A 435 25.83 32.76 51.96
C TYR A 435 25.86 33.41 53.35
N GLU A 436 24.74 33.39 54.07
CA GLU A 436 24.66 33.88 55.46
C GLU A 436 25.60 33.10 56.41
N LYS A 437 25.86 31.82 56.13
CA LYS A 437 26.84 31.01 56.87
C LYS A 437 28.29 31.30 56.48
N ILE A 438 28.55 31.83 55.28
CA ILE A 438 29.89 32.15 54.80
C ILE A 438 30.47 33.38 55.53
N ASP A 439 29.62 34.32 55.95
CA ASP A 439 30.03 35.52 56.71
C ASP A 439 30.56 35.19 58.13
N GLN A 440 30.40 33.93 58.60
CA GLN A 440 30.82 33.48 59.93
C GLN A 440 32.21 32.82 59.97
N TYR A 441 32.85 32.55 58.82
CA TYR A 441 34.15 31.87 58.74
C TYR A 441 35.31 32.82 58.41
N SER A 442 36.51 32.51 58.91
CA SER A 442 37.72 33.33 58.67
C SER A 442 38.17 33.29 57.21
N SER A 443 38.75 34.39 56.70
CA SER A 443 39.14 34.58 55.28
C SER A 443 39.97 33.44 54.67
N ASN A 444 40.71 32.68 55.49
CA ASN A 444 41.51 31.53 55.03
C ASN A 444 40.67 30.28 54.74
N GLU A 445 39.60 30.02 55.50
CA GLU A 445 38.71 28.87 55.29
C GLU A 445 37.84 29.07 54.05
N ILE A 446 37.41 30.32 53.80
CA ILE A 446 36.71 30.73 52.58
C ILE A 446 37.57 30.44 51.33
N ASN A 447 38.87 30.71 51.39
CA ASN A 447 39.78 30.47 50.28
C ASN A 447 40.06 28.98 50.04
N MET A 448 40.14 28.17 51.10
CA MET A 448 40.26 26.71 51.01
C MET A 448 39.00 26.08 50.38
N PHE A 449 37.81 26.47 50.84
CA PHE A 449 36.55 25.97 50.32
C PHE A 449 36.34 26.35 48.84
N LYS A 450 36.72 27.58 48.47
CA LYS A 450 36.72 28.02 47.06
C LYS A 450 37.68 27.16 46.22
N LYS A 451 38.90 26.91 46.69
CA LYS A 451 39.88 26.07 45.97
C LYS A 451 39.40 24.64 45.79
N GLU A 452 38.87 24.00 46.83
CA GLU A 452 38.31 22.65 46.72
C GLU A 452 37.15 22.58 45.73
N ASN A 453 36.24 23.55 45.76
CA ASN A 453 35.13 23.59 44.80
C ASN A 453 35.63 23.82 43.37
N PHE A 454 36.66 24.67 43.17
CA PHE A 454 37.27 24.87 41.85
C PHE A 454 37.97 23.62 41.34
N GLU A 455 38.62 22.84 42.20
CA GLU A 455 39.25 21.57 41.82
C GLU A 455 38.20 20.52 41.43
N LYS A 456 37.12 20.40 42.21
CA LYS A 456 35.98 19.53 41.86
C LYS A 456 35.39 19.91 40.50
N LEU A 457 35.13 21.20 40.28
CA LEU A 457 34.60 21.71 39.01
C LEU A 457 35.52 21.40 37.82
N LYS A 458 36.84 21.49 38.00
CA LYS A 458 37.81 21.11 36.96
C LYS A 458 37.74 19.63 36.65
N VAL A 459 37.71 18.77 37.67
CA VAL A 459 37.60 17.31 37.49
C VAL A 459 36.31 16.95 36.77
N ASP A 460 35.19 17.55 37.15
CA ASP A 460 33.90 17.35 36.49
C ASP A 460 33.93 17.80 35.02
N SER A 461 34.55 18.96 34.72
CA SER A 461 34.73 19.42 33.34
C SER A 461 35.60 18.49 32.49
N TYR A 462 36.64 17.89 33.06
CA TYR A 462 37.45 16.89 32.35
C TYR A 462 36.68 15.58 32.12
N LEU A 463 35.91 15.14 33.10
CA LEU A 463 35.05 13.96 32.98
C LEU A 463 33.98 14.16 31.92
N GLU A 464 33.31 15.31 31.90
CA GLU A 464 32.32 15.67 30.87
C GLU A 464 32.95 15.70 29.48
N ASN A 465 34.18 16.20 29.33
CA ASN A 465 34.88 16.19 28.04
C ASN A 465 35.21 14.78 27.55
N ILE A 466 35.67 13.90 28.46
CA ILE A 466 35.99 12.51 28.11
C ILE A 466 34.71 11.74 27.76
N GLN A 467 33.65 11.92 28.55
CA GLN A 467 32.34 11.33 28.28
C GLN A 467 31.76 11.85 26.97
N GLY A 468 31.85 13.16 26.71
CA GLY A 468 31.39 13.77 25.47
C GLY A 468 32.11 13.22 24.25
N LYS A 469 33.43 13.04 24.31
CA LYS A 469 34.20 12.40 23.24
C LYS A 469 33.75 10.96 22.99
N TYR A 470 33.62 10.16 24.04
CA TYR A 470 33.22 8.76 23.90
C TYR A 470 31.81 8.62 23.35
N ILE A 471 30.87 9.47 23.82
CA ILE A 471 29.50 9.53 23.29
C ILE A 471 29.50 9.93 21.81
N SER A 472 30.32 10.93 21.44
CA SER A 472 30.43 11.36 20.05
C SER A 472 30.97 10.24 19.15
N GLU A 473 32.04 9.57 19.56
CA GLU A 473 32.63 8.45 18.82
C GLU A 473 31.64 7.28 18.70
N LEU A 474 30.91 6.98 19.78
CA LEU A 474 29.91 5.91 19.79
C LEU A 474 28.74 6.26 18.86
N LEU A 475 28.21 7.48 18.92
CA LEU A 475 27.17 7.95 18.00
C LEU A 475 27.62 7.93 16.54
N ASP A 476 28.85 8.34 16.25
CA ASP A 476 29.41 8.27 14.89
C ASP A 476 29.53 6.81 14.42
N SER A 477 29.99 5.91 15.29
CA SER A 477 30.10 4.48 14.96
C SER A 477 28.74 3.85 14.69
N LEU A 478 27.72 4.16 15.50
CA LEU A 478 26.35 3.69 15.32
C LEU A 478 25.71 4.29 14.07
N SER A 479 25.99 5.56 13.75
CA SER A 479 25.51 6.20 12.53
C SER A 479 26.08 5.51 11.29
N ASN A 480 27.39 5.25 11.28
CA ASN A 480 28.05 4.55 10.19
C ASN A 480 27.57 3.08 10.05
N GLU A 481 27.32 2.38 11.16
CA GLU A 481 26.72 1.03 11.11
C GLU A 481 25.29 1.07 10.57
N LEU A 482 24.48 2.04 10.98
CA LEU A 482 23.13 2.21 10.48
C LEU A 482 23.11 2.45 8.97
N GLU A 483 23.98 3.31 8.44
CA GLU A 483 24.13 3.52 7.00
C GLU A 483 24.52 2.23 6.28
N LYS A 484 25.49 1.46 6.81
CA LYS A 484 25.85 0.14 6.26
C LYS A 484 24.67 -0.81 6.24
N TYR A 485 23.87 -0.88 7.30
CA TYR A 485 22.67 -1.73 7.34
C TYR A 485 21.63 -1.30 6.29
N GLU A 486 21.46 -0.01 6.05
CA GLU A 486 20.58 0.48 4.98
C GLU A 486 21.09 0.11 3.59
N GLU A 487 22.39 0.23 3.35
CA GLU A 487 23.03 -0.18 2.10
C GLU A 487 22.93 -1.67 1.86
N GLU A 488 23.20 -2.50 2.87
CA GLU A 488 23.03 -3.95 2.81
C GLU A 488 21.58 -4.32 2.45
N ARG A 489 20.61 -3.63 3.06
CA ARG A 489 19.19 -3.86 2.75
C ARG A 489 18.86 -3.46 1.31
N LYS A 490 19.39 -2.35 0.80
CA LYS A 490 19.23 -1.94 -0.62
C LYS A 490 19.85 -2.99 -1.55
N ILE A 491 21.05 -3.47 -1.26
CA ILE A 491 21.74 -4.51 -2.04
C ILE A 491 20.94 -5.82 -2.01
N ALA A 492 20.43 -6.23 -0.86
CA ALA A 492 19.63 -7.45 -0.72
C ALA A 492 18.35 -7.40 -1.58
N VAL A 493 17.71 -6.23 -1.66
CA VAL A 493 16.54 -6.03 -2.56
C VAL A 493 16.96 -6.15 -4.03
N LEU A 494 18.08 -5.54 -4.42
CA LEU A 494 18.60 -5.63 -5.79
C LEU A 494 18.96 -7.07 -6.17
N VAL A 495 19.57 -7.84 -5.26
CA VAL A 495 19.90 -9.26 -5.47
C VAL A 495 18.62 -10.08 -5.66
N LYS A 496 17.60 -9.89 -4.81
CA LYS A 496 16.31 -10.57 -4.97
C LYS A 496 15.63 -10.25 -6.30
N TYR A 497 15.72 -8.99 -6.74
CA TYR A 497 15.21 -8.58 -8.05
C TYR A 497 15.97 -9.26 -9.19
N ALA A 498 17.30 -9.28 -9.13
CA ALA A 498 18.16 -9.93 -10.12
C ALA A 498 17.91 -11.45 -10.19
N GLU A 499 17.72 -12.12 -9.05
CA GLU A 499 17.33 -13.54 -9.01
C GLU A 499 15.97 -13.78 -9.65
N ARG A 500 14.99 -12.91 -9.39
CA ARG A 500 13.66 -13.01 -10.01
C ARG A 500 13.76 -12.86 -11.53
N GLU A 501 14.51 -11.88 -12.01
CA GLU A 501 14.76 -11.67 -13.44
C GLU A 501 15.47 -12.87 -14.07
N ARG A 502 16.47 -13.44 -13.40
CA ARG A 502 17.15 -14.65 -13.85
C ARG A 502 16.18 -15.83 -13.95
N ARG A 503 15.38 -16.10 -12.91
CA ARG A 503 14.37 -17.17 -12.93
C ARG A 503 13.35 -16.95 -14.03
N LEU A 504 12.91 -15.71 -14.27
CA LEU A 504 11.98 -15.38 -15.35
C LEU A 504 12.57 -15.68 -16.73
N LYS A 505 13.85 -15.34 -16.96
CA LYS A 505 14.57 -15.67 -18.19
C LYS A 505 14.73 -17.18 -18.36
N GLU A 506 15.12 -17.89 -17.31
CA GLU A 506 15.23 -19.35 -17.32
C GLU A 506 13.88 -20.03 -17.61
N CYS A 507 12.78 -19.55 -17.03
CA CYS A 507 11.43 -20.04 -17.34
C CYS A 507 11.03 -19.78 -18.79
N LYS A 508 11.32 -18.58 -19.33
CA LYS A 508 11.06 -18.25 -20.74
C LYS A 508 11.86 -19.12 -21.69
N GLU A 509 13.15 -19.34 -21.38
CA GLU A 509 14.03 -20.19 -22.18
C GLU A 509 13.61 -21.67 -22.11
N LYS A 510 13.22 -22.16 -20.93
CA LYS A 510 12.64 -23.51 -20.78
C LYS A 510 11.35 -23.67 -21.58
N GLY A 511 10.46 -22.68 -21.55
CA GLY A 511 9.24 -22.68 -22.36
C GLY A 511 9.54 -22.72 -23.85
N LYS A 512 10.53 -21.93 -24.32
CA LYS A 512 11.00 -21.99 -25.71
C LYS A 512 11.59 -23.35 -26.08
N ARG A 513 12.47 -23.91 -25.23
CA ARG A 513 13.05 -25.25 -25.44
C ARG A 513 11.98 -26.32 -25.50
N GLN A 514 10.99 -26.29 -24.61
CA GLN A 514 9.90 -27.27 -24.61
C GLN A 514 9.08 -27.21 -25.91
N ALA A 515 8.79 -25.99 -26.39
CA ALA A 515 8.11 -25.82 -27.68
C ALA A 515 8.97 -26.34 -28.84
N GLU A 516 10.28 -26.11 -28.82
CA GLU A 516 11.21 -26.61 -29.83
C GLU A 516 11.33 -28.14 -29.79
N TYR A 517 11.40 -28.76 -28.61
CA TYR A 517 11.40 -30.23 -28.48
C TYR A 517 10.14 -30.84 -29.07
N LEU A 518 8.97 -30.29 -28.76
CA LEU A 518 7.70 -30.76 -29.33
C LEU A 518 7.64 -30.58 -30.86
N LEU A 519 8.26 -29.52 -31.38
CA LEU A 519 8.34 -29.32 -32.82
C LEU A 519 9.25 -30.37 -33.47
N ARG A 520 10.43 -30.61 -32.89
CA ARG A 520 11.37 -31.64 -33.37
C ARG A 520 10.75 -33.04 -33.31
N GLU A 521 10.08 -33.41 -32.23
CA GLU A 521 9.38 -34.71 -32.13
C GLU A 521 8.31 -34.88 -33.22
N LYS A 522 7.57 -33.81 -33.54
CA LYS A 522 6.61 -33.83 -34.64
C LYS A 522 7.29 -33.95 -36.00
N GLU A 523 8.36 -33.20 -36.23
CA GLU A 523 9.15 -33.27 -37.46
C GLU A 523 9.76 -34.66 -37.67
N ASP A 524 10.31 -35.27 -36.62
CA ASP A 524 10.86 -36.63 -36.65
C ASP A 524 9.77 -37.67 -36.94
N TYR A 525 8.58 -37.52 -36.32
CA TYR A 525 7.44 -38.39 -36.60
C TYR A 525 7.03 -38.31 -38.08
N LEU A 526 6.85 -37.09 -38.59
CA LEU A 526 6.48 -36.86 -40.00
C LEU A 526 7.55 -37.38 -40.95
N PHE A 527 8.83 -37.20 -40.63
CA PHE A 527 9.93 -37.71 -41.42
C PHE A 527 9.91 -39.24 -41.50
N ASN A 528 9.70 -39.92 -40.37
CA ASN A 528 9.61 -41.38 -40.33
C ASN A 528 8.40 -41.89 -41.12
N GLU A 529 7.26 -41.22 -41.05
CA GLU A 529 6.06 -41.59 -41.81
C GLU A 529 6.28 -41.39 -43.32
N ILE A 530 6.85 -40.26 -43.74
CA ILE A 530 7.20 -39.99 -45.13
C ILE A 530 8.22 -41.02 -45.64
N MET A 531 9.23 -41.37 -44.86
CA MET A 531 10.20 -42.41 -45.24
C MET A 531 9.56 -43.79 -45.32
N GLY A 532 8.62 -44.10 -44.42
CA GLY A 532 7.82 -45.32 -44.49
C GLY A 532 7.02 -45.39 -45.79
N LEU A 533 6.32 -44.32 -46.15
CA LEU A 533 5.55 -44.23 -47.40
C LEU A 533 6.44 -44.28 -48.64
N ASN A 534 7.58 -43.59 -48.62
CA ASN A 534 8.54 -43.62 -49.73
C ASN A 534 9.12 -45.03 -49.92
N ASN A 535 9.48 -45.71 -48.83
CA ASN A 535 9.98 -47.09 -48.92
C ASN A 535 8.88 -48.02 -49.44
N GLN A 536 7.65 -47.93 -48.90
CA GLN A 536 6.52 -48.72 -49.39
C GLN A 536 6.20 -48.47 -50.87
N THR A 537 6.30 -47.21 -51.34
CA THR A 537 6.05 -46.88 -52.75
C THR A 537 7.17 -47.37 -53.65
N VAL A 538 8.43 -47.27 -53.21
CA VAL A 538 9.58 -47.87 -53.91
C VAL A 538 9.43 -49.39 -53.97
N ASP A 539 9.11 -50.04 -52.85
CA ASP A 539 8.93 -51.49 -52.79
C ASP A 539 7.78 -51.95 -53.70
N SER A 540 6.63 -51.27 -53.68
CA SER A 540 5.51 -51.57 -54.57
C SER A 540 5.89 -51.40 -56.04
N TYR A 541 6.63 -50.34 -56.37
CA TYR A 541 7.07 -50.10 -57.74
C TYR A 541 8.08 -51.14 -58.22
N LEU A 542 9.02 -51.55 -57.35
CA LEU A 542 9.97 -52.61 -57.65
C LEU A 542 9.26 -53.95 -57.80
N GLU A 543 8.29 -54.26 -56.95
CA GLU A 543 7.48 -55.47 -57.04
C GLU A 543 6.70 -55.54 -58.36
N ASP A 544 6.13 -54.42 -58.80
CA ASP A 544 5.42 -54.35 -60.10
C ASP A 544 6.38 -54.59 -61.28
N ILE A 545 7.56 -53.98 -61.27
CA ILE A 545 8.58 -54.21 -62.32
C ILE A 545 9.04 -55.66 -62.31
N LEU A 546 9.37 -56.20 -61.14
CA LEU A 546 9.82 -57.57 -60.99
C LEU A 546 8.73 -58.56 -61.40
N SER A 547 7.49 -58.34 -60.98
CA SER A 547 6.34 -59.16 -61.37
C SER A 547 6.12 -59.13 -62.88
N ASN A 548 6.21 -57.97 -63.52
CA ASN A 548 6.11 -57.87 -64.97
C ASN A 548 7.25 -58.59 -65.69
N ALA A 549 8.49 -58.40 -65.23
CA ALA A 549 9.66 -59.10 -65.78
C ALA A 549 9.56 -60.62 -65.61
N ILE A 550 9.11 -61.10 -64.44
CA ILE A 550 8.88 -62.53 -64.17
C ILE A 550 7.74 -63.06 -65.05
N ASN A 551 6.65 -62.31 -65.21
CA ASN A 551 5.55 -62.69 -66.07
C ASN A 551 5.96 -62.78 -67.54
N ASP A 552 6.81 -61.87 -68.03
CA ASP A 552 7.27 -61.91 -69.41
C ASP A 552 8.29 -63.03 -69.63
N ALA A 553 9.25 -63.22 -68.71
CA ALA A 553 10.18 -64.35 -68.76
C ALA A 553 9.46 -65.71 -68.67
N SER A 554 8.45 -65.82 -67.80
CA SER A 554 7.65 -67.05 -67.67
C SER A 554 6.76 -67.30 -68.88
N LYS A 555 6.20 -66.25 -69.51
CA LYS A 555 5.51 -66.38 -70.81
C LYS A 555 6.46 -66.88 -71.89
N GLU A 556 7.65 -66.30 -72.01
CA GLU A 556 8.66 -66.74 -72.98
C GLU A 556 9.06 -68.19 -72.75
N GLU A 557 9.36 -68.58 -71.51
CA GLU A 557 9.71 -69.96 -71.18
C GLU A 557 8.53 -70.92 -71.44
N ALA A 558 7.31 -70.53 -71.08
CA ALA A 558 6.11 -71.30 -71.38
C ALA A 558 5.94 -71.50 -72.88
N LEU A 559 6.13 -70.45 -73.69
CA LEU A 559 6.08 -70.54 -75.15
C LEU A 559 7.14 -71.50 -75.70
N ILE A 560 8.38 -71.40 -75.23
CA ILE A 560 9.47 -72.30 -75.62
C ILE A 560 9.12 -73.76 -75.27
N ARG A 561 8.62 -74.01 -74.06
CA ARG A 561 8.19 -75.35 -73.63
C ARG A 561 7.01 -75.85 -74.47
N THR A 562 6.03 -75.01 -74.79
CA THR A 562 4.91 -75.41 -75.65
C THR A 562 5.35 -75.71 -77.08
N LYS A 563 6.28 -74.92 -77.64
CA LYS A 563 6.86 -75.17 -78.97
C LYS A 563 7.59 -76.51 -79.01
N LYS A 564 8.48 -76.76 -78.04
CA LYS A 564 9.17 -78.06 -77.90
C LYS A 564 8.19 -79.23 -77.79
N LYS A 565 7.13 -79.09 -76.99
CA LYS A 565 6.08 -80.12 -76.89
C LYS A 565 5.30 -80.30 -78.19
N ALA A 566 5.01 -79.23 -78.93
CA ALA A 566 4.34 -79.29 -80.22
C ALA A 566 5.23 -79.94 -81.30
N GLU A 567 6.54 -79.64 -81.30
CA GLU A 567 7.53 -80.31 -82.15
C GLU A 567 7.60 -81.81 -81.86
N GLN A 568 7.67 -82.20 -80.59
CA GLN A 568 7.61 -83.61 -80.17
C GLN A 568 6.31 -84.29 -80.65
N LEU A 569 5.16 -83.60 -80.58
CA LEU A 569 3.90 -84.12 -81.08
C LEU A 569 3.91 -84.27 -82.61
N ASN A 570 4.51 -83.32 -83.32
CA ASN A 570 4.63 -83.37 -84.77
C ASN A 570 5.58 -84.51 -85.22
N GLU A 571 6.66 -84.76 -84.48
CA GLU A 571 7.53 -85.93 -84.69
C GLU A 571 6.77 -87.24 -84.48
N ILE A 572 5.99 -87.36 -83.40
CA ILE A 572 5.14 -88.53 -83.14
C ILE A 572 4.08 -88.69 -84.23
N TYR A 573 3.43 -87.60 -84.66
CA TYR A 573 2.45 -87.62 -85.75
C TYR A 573 3.06 -88.08 -87.07
N ASN A 574 4.24 -87.55 -87.43
CA ASN A 574 4.95 -87.96 -88.65
C ASN A 574 5.43 -89.41 -88.60
N SER A 575 5.67 -89.98 -87.40
CA SER A 575 5.99 -91.40 -87.22
C SER A 575 4.79 -92.34 -87.43
N LEU A 576 3.56 -91.79 -87.48
CA LEU A 576 2.32 -92.52 -87.68
C LEU A 576 2.14 -92.90 -89.16
N ASN A 577 2.77 -93.98 -89.59
CA ASN A 577 2.55 -94.54 -90.93
C ASN A 577 1.31 -95.45 -90.96
N ASN A 578 0.49 -95.33 -92.01
CA ASN A 578 -0.80 -96.01 -92.23
C ASN A 578 -0.77 -97.55 -92.37
N GLN A 579 0.30 -98.23 -91.92
CA GLN A 579 0.54 -99.66 -92.21
C GLN A 579 0.52 -100.58 -90.96
N ASN A 580 0.50 -100.07 -89.72
CA ASN A 580 0.56 -100.89 -88.50
C ASN A 580 -0.49 -100.48 -87.43
N GLU A 581 -1.67 -101.10 -87.42
CA GLU A 581 -2.77 -100.78 -86.48
C GLU A 581 -2.44 -101.03 -84.99
N GLU A 582 -1.62 -102.03 -84.66
CA GLU A 582 -1.26 -102.34 -83.27
C GLU A 582 -0.34 -101.29 -82.66
N LYS A 583 0.62 -100.76 -83.44
CA LYS A 583 1.49 -99.66 -83.01
C LYS A 583 0.69 -98.37 -82.82
N ASN A 584 -0.30 -98.12 -83.67
CA ASN A 584 -1.18 -96.97 -83.54
C ASN A 584 -2.03 -97.03 -82.25
N LYS A 585 -2.53 -98.21 -81.84
CA LYS A 585 -3.24 -98.37 -80.56
C LYS A 585 -2.34 -98.12 -79.35
N LEU A 586 -1.08 -98.55 -79.40
CA LEU A 586 -0.10 -98.30 -78.33
C LEU A 586 0.22 -96.80 -78.21
N ILE A 587 0.44 -96.12 -79.35
CA ILE A 587 0.70 -94.68 -79.42
C ILE A 587 -0.51 -93.88 -78.91
N VAL A 588 -1.75 -94.27 -79.26
CA VAL A 588 -2.96 -93.64 -78.72
C VAL A 588 -3.07 -93.81 -77.20
N LYS A 589 -2.72 -94.98 -76.66
CA LYS A 589 -2.67 -95.19 -75.20
C LYS A 589 -1.63 -94.30 -74.53
N GLU A 590 -0.45 -94.13 -75.12
CA GLU A 590 0.58 -93.20 -74.64
C GLU A 590 0.14 -91.74 -74.76
N LEU A 591 -0.61 -91.38 -75.81
CA LEU A 591 -1.11 -90.03 -76.03
C LEU A 591 -2.22 -89.67 -75.02
N VAL A 592 -3.13 -90.61 -74.73
CA VAL A 592 -4.13 -90.47 -73.68
C VAL A 592 -3.45 -90.39 -72.30
N GLY A 593 -2.49 -91.26 -72.03
CA GLY A 593 -1.78 -91.33 -70.75
C GLY A 593 -0.92 -90.11 -70.45
N ASN A 594 -0.18 -89.60 -71.44
CA ASN A 594 0.77 -88.51 -71.23
C ASN A 594 0.16 -87.11 -71.43
N PHE A 595 -0.91 -86.98 -72.23
CA PHE A 595 -1.49 -85.67 -72.54
C PHE A 595 -2.92 -85.49 -72.01
N ILE A 596 -3.82 -86.45 -72.22
CA ILE A 596 -5.24 -86.25 -71.88
C ILE A 596 -5.47 -86.38 -70.37
N ILE A 597 -4.96 -87.45 -69.74
CA ILE A 597 -5.14 -87.65 -68.29
C ILE A 597 -4.51 -86.50 -67.49
N PRO A 598 -3.24 -86.09 -67.73
CA PRO A 598 -2.64 -84.99 -66.97
C PRO A 598 -3.28 -83.63 -67.27
N TYR A 599 -3.81 -83.41 -68.47
CA TYR A 599 -4.54 -82.16 -68.78
C TYR A 599 -5.87 -82.08 -68.05
N VAL A 600 -6.62 -83.18 -68.01
CA VAL A 600 -7.89 -83.26 -67.27
C VAL A 600 -7.64 -83.15 -65.77
N ASP A 601 -6.60 -83.80 -65.23
CA ASP A 601 -6.22 -83.65 -63.82
C ASP A 601 -5.77 -82.23 -63.49
N LYS A 602 -5.07 -81.55 -64.41
CA LYS A 602 -4.72 -80.14 -64.26
C LYS A 602 -5.95 -79.23 -64.30
N GLN A 603 -6.90 -79.45 -65.21
CA GLN A 603 -8.16 -78.71 -65.23
C GLN A 603 -8.94 -78.92 -63.93
N ARG A 604 -9.04 -80.16 -63.47
CA ARG A 604 -9.70 -80.50 -62.21
C ARG A 604 -9.00 -79.85 -61.01
N GLY A 605 -7.67 -79.80 -61.01
CA GLY A 605 -6.88 -79.08 -60.00
C GLY A 605 -7.16 -77.57 -60.00
N LEU A 606 -7.19 -76.94 -61.17
CA LEU A 606 -7.52 -75.51 -61.28
C LEU A 606 -8.95 -75.20 -60.83
N GLU A 607 -9.92 -76.06 -61.15
CA GLU A 607 -11.29 -75.94 -60.66
C GLU A 607 -11.36 -76.10 -59.14
N PHE A 608 -10.56 -77.01 -58.57
CA PHE A 608 -10.45 -77.20 -57.13
C PHE A 608 -9.85 -75.98 -56.43
N ASP A 609 -8.73 -75.46 -56.93
CA ASP A 609 -8.07 -74.27 -56.38
C ASP A 609 -9.00 -73.04 -56.46
N ALA A 610 -9.73 -72.88 -57.57
CA ALA A 610 -10.71 -71.80 -57.72
C ALA A 610 -11.90 -71.96 -56.74
N PHE A 611 -12.33 -73.19 -56.49
CA PHE A 611 -13.35 -73.48 -55.48
C PHE A 611 -12.83 -73.19 -54.06
N GLU A 612 -11.58 -73.53 -53.76
CA GLU A 612 -10.94 -73.28 -52.47
C GLU A 612 -10.72 -71.78 -52.21
N GLN A 613 -10.31 -71.02 -53.23
CA GLN A 613 -10.24 -69.55 -53.15
C GLN A 613 -11.62 -68.93 -52.87
N LYS A 614 -12.68 -69.39 -53.54
CA LYS A 614 -14.06 -68.92 -53.28
C LYS A 614 -14.48 -69.23 -51.84
N LYS A 615 -14.17 -70.44 -51.33
CA LYS A 615 -14.42 -70.81 -49.94
C LYS A 615 -13.64 -69.91 -48.97
N ASN A 616 -12.36 -69.68 -49.22
CA ASN A 616 -11.51 -68.83 -48.37
C ASN A 616 -11.99 -67.38 -48.36
N ASN A 617 -12.41 -66.84 -49.52
CA ASN A 617 -13.00 -65.51 -49.60
C ASN A 617 -14.34 -65.41 -48.84
N ALA A 618 -15.18 -66.44 -48.93
CA ALA A 618 -16.43 -66.50 -48.16
C ALA A 618 -16.16 -66.55 -46.65
N VAL A 619 -15.17 -67.34 -46.20
CA VAL A 619 -14.75 -67.40 -44.80
C VAL A 619 -14.14 -66.08 -44.33
N ALA A 620 -13.31 -65.44 -45.14
CA ALA A 620 -12.72 -64.14 -44.84
C ALA A 620 -13.81 -63.05 -44.72
N ASN A 621 -14.78 -63.03 -45.65
CA ASN A 621 -15.93 -62.12 -45.59
C ASN A 621 -16.79 -62.37 -44.35
N PHE A 622 -17.04 -63.64 -44.00
CA PHE A 622 -17.77 -64.00 -42.78
C PHE A 622 -17.02 -63.56 -41.52
N ALA A 623 -15.71 -63.76 -41.47
CA ALA A 623 -14.86 -63.32 -40.35
C ALA A 623 -14.84 -61.79 -40.24
N ALA A 624 -14.72 -61.07 -41.36
CA ALA A 624 -14.77 -59.62 -41.39
C ALA A 624 -16.13 -59.11 -40.89
N GLN A 625 -17.25 -59.65 -41.38
CA GLN A 625 -18.59 -59.31 -40.89
C GLN A 625 -18.75 -59.56 -39.38
N HIS A 626 -18.21 -60.67 -38.88
CA HIS A 626 -18.24 -60.99 -37.46
C HIS A 626 -17.39 -60.03 -36.62
N VAL A 627 -16.21 -59.62 -37.10
CA VAL A 627 -15.40 -58.59 -36.46
C VAL A 627 -16.11 -57.24 -36.48
N PHE A 628 -16.69 -56.83 -37.61
CA PHE A 628 -17.46 -55.60 -37.73
C PHE A 628 -18.67 -55.58 -36.79
N ALA A 629 -19.40 -56.69 -36.68
CA ALA A 629 -20.51 -56.84 -35.75
C ALA A 629 -20.03 -56.69 -34.29
N LYS A 630 -18.93 -57.35 -33.90
CA LYS A 630 -18.33 -57.19 -32.57
C LYS A 630 -17.84 -55.78 -32.28
N THR A 631 -17.24 -55.10 -33.25
CA THR A 631 -16.83 -53.70 -33.07
C THR A 631 -18.04 -52.79 -32.92
N HIS A 632 -19.14 -53.03 -33.65
CA HIS A 632 -20.39 -52.28 -33.48
C HIS A 632 -21.12 -52.59 -32.17
N GLU A 633 -20.87 -53.74 -31.56
CA GLU A 633 -21.41 -54.09 -30.26
C GLU A 633 -20.56 -53.50 -29.10
N ALA A 634 -19.27 -53.26 -29.35
CA ALA A 634 -18.32 -52.66 -28.41
C ALA A 634 -18.33 -51.12 -28.39
N PHE A 635 -18.78 -50.49 -29.47
CA PHE A 635 -19.23 -49.09 -29.49
C PHE A 635 -20.70 -49.00 -29.10
#